data_AF-A0A835SJQ9-F1
#
_entry.id   AF-A0A835SJQ9-F1
#
_cell.length_a   1.000
_cell.length_b   1.000
_cell.length_c   1.000
_cell.angle_alpha   90.00
_cell.angle_beta   90.00
_cell.angle_gamma   90.00
#
_symmetry.space_group_name_H-M   'P 1'
#
loop_
_entity.id
_entity.type
_entity.pdbx_description
1 polymer ?
#
loop_
_entity_poly.entity_id
_entity_poly.type
_entity_poly.pdbx_seq_one_letter_code
_entity_poly.pdbx_strand_id
1 'polypeptide(L)'
;MQPWPGHAFVAHWRRAESWRALTLPERERLLCLAASSGHAASLDAALAQCGCALKPAVLTAAAAAGNLAGCERLLCEGCSFSTDALTAAARGGHLPALQLLLTAGTSGDNVTGAYLAAAAQGACAGGQLPVLAWLQQAHGYSPRPEDVLAAAQAGQVAVLDQLLPRFPDLFAAAAAIARGASSSNNGDEAAADASATGRPEDAAFGEKWQLLEAIIAGCPAAVLQRHYDGLWRWRAQAQPEAGADALEAAAAAAERDRGAWFDSLLDAAIGSGTDCWSQKLEYLLSRWGPTVAGLVLCSAHARGLRAASRRPDFAARLPRLRALGVPLGGDEEVDAAAVDAAARGGHADALAWVWDEAGGGMPPQLAATLFAAAGSAAGDDEDQDGAEPGGGGGRLAVLRLLRERGLEVRVADVLHVIRRLPPAAEQRPPAAEGYDEEEKTDGPGQEAAEQEQGEAGEDREAWRCCRCWSETALLWMTEVAVGEDEEEEDAEAVRGQWSEVFGRAAARGAGLPLLRALRARGAAVGLGAVAEGGSEEALEWAAAELEAKRGASSGGVQALSPAEATRVLAAGNAAALVWLRGRGLLPPLP
;
A
#
# COMPACT_ATOMS: atom_id res chain seq x y z
N MET A 1 19.50 -6.61 -12.83
CA MET A 1 18.38 -5.97 -13.56
C MET A 1 18.54 -6.27 -15.04
N GLN A 2 17.59 -6.97 -15.64
CA GLN A 2 17.58 -7.16 -17.09
C GLN A 2 17.03 -5.88 -17.76
N PRO A 3 17.60 -5.44 -18.89
CA PRO A 3 17.12 -4.26 -19.61
C PRO A 3 15.71 -4.47 -20.16
N TRP A 4 14.91 -3.41 -20.26
CA TRP A 4 13.56 -3.48 -20.81
C TRP A 4 13.57 -4.08 -22.22
N PRO A 5 12.82 -5.16 -22.49
CA PRO A 5 12.88 -5.86 -23.77
C PRO A 5 12.05 -5.15 -24.85
N GLY A 6 12.41 -3.93 -25.23
CA GLY A 6 11.58 -3.05 -26.08
C GLY A 6 11.12 -3.69 -27.40
N HIS A 7 12.04 -4.26 -28.19
CA HIS A 7 11.68 -4.90 -29.46
C HIS A 7 10.85 -6.17 -29.29
N ALA A 8 11.20 -7.02 -28.31
CA ALA A 8 10.45 -8.25 -28.05
C ALA A 8 9.05 -7.94 -27.50
N PHE A 9 8.93 -6.90 -26.66
CA PHE A 9 7.68 -6.37 -26.17
C PHE A 9 6.78 -5.95 -27.34
N VAL A 10 7.27 -5.09 -28.23
CA VAL A 10 6.49 -4.63 -29.38
C VAL A 10 6.14 -5.80 -30.30
N ALA A 11 7.06 -6.73 -30.54
CA ALA A 11 6.83 -7.90 -31.37
C ALA A 11 5.71 -8.80 -30.82
N HIS A 12 5.58 -8.92 -29.50
CA HIS A 12 4.54 -9.70 -28.85
C HIS A 12 3.22 -8.91 -28.72
N TRP A 13 3.27 -7.74 -28.08
CA TRP A 13 2.11 -6.96 -27.65
C TRP A 13 1.49 -6.06 -28.71
N ARG A 14 2.06 -5.97 -29.91
CA ARG A 14 1.38 -5.29 -31.04
C ARG A 14 0.17 -6.07 -31.56
N ARG A 15 0.09 -7.38 -31.27
CA ARG A 15 -1.01 -8.26 -31.70
C ARG A 15 -2.18 -8.15 -30.73
N ALA A 16 -3.40 -7.99 -31.22
CA ALA A 16 -4.60 -7.93 -30.37
C ALA A 16 -4.79 -9.22 -29.56
N GLU A 17 -4.44 -10.36 -30.16
CA GLU A 17 -4.59 -11.70 -29.60
C GLU A 17 -3.83 -11.86 -28.28
N SER A 18 -2.66 -11.24 -28.15
CA SER A 18 -1.86 -11.31 -26.91
C SER A 18 -2.56 -10.66 -25.71
N TRP A 19 -3.45 -9.70 -25.95
CA TRP A 19 -4.17 -9.00 -24.88
C TRP A 19 -5.48 -9.70 -24.47
N ARG A 20 -5.99 -10.63 -25.28
CA ARG A 20 -7.31 -11.27 -25.06
C ARG A 20 -7.36 -12.15 -23.82
N ALA A 21 -6.23 -12.76 -23.46
CA ALA A 21 -6.08 -13.58 -22.26
C ALA A 21 -5.95 -12.73 -20.98
N LEU A 22 -5.53 -11.47 -21.11
CA LEU A 22 -5.28 -10.59 -19.97
C LEU A 22 -6.58 -10.02 -19.41
N THR A 23 -6.70 -10.04 -18.09
CA THR A 23 -7.75 -9.39 -17.31
C THR A 23 -7.58 -7.87 -17.32
N LEU A 24 -8.61 -7.11 -16.94
CA LEU A 24 -8.51 -5.65 -16.89
C LEU A 24 -7.32 -5.17 -16.02
N PRO A 25 -7.10 -5.67 -14.78
CA PRO A 25 -5.98 -5.24 -13.96
C PRO A 25 -4.61 -5.57 -14.58
N GLU A 26 -4.47 -6.72 -15.24
CA GLU A 26 -3.22 -7.10 -15.91
C GLU A 26 -2.91 -6.17 -17.09
N ARG A 27 -3.92 -5.76 -17.86
CA ARG A 27 -3.73 -4.83 -18.98
C ARG A 27 -3.38 -3.43 -18.50
N GLU A 28 -4.04 -2.95 -17.45
CA GLU A 28 -3.70 -1.68 -16.79
C GLU A 28 -2.26 -1.70 -16.26
N ARG A 29 -1.84 -2.80 -15.62
CA ARG A 29 -0.48 -2.98 -15.15
C ARG A 29 0.54 -2.99 -16.28
N LEU A 30 0.27 -3.72 -17.37
CA LEU A 30 1.16 -3.78 -18.52
C LEU A 30 1.29 -2.40 -19.19
N LEU A 31 0.21 -1.62 -19.21
CA LEU A 31 0.23 -0.24 -19.68
C LEU A 31 1.09 0.67 -18.78
N CYS A 32 1.00 0.55 -17.44
CA CYS A 32 1.89 1.27 -16.52
C CYS A 32 3.37 0.88 -16.70
N LEU A 33 3.67 -0.40 -16.95
CA LEU A 33 5.03 -0.87 -17.24
C LEU A 33 5.55 -0.28 -18.56
N ALA A 34 4.73 -0.29 -19.61
CA ALA A 34 5.09 0.34 -20.88
C ALA A 34 5.31 1.85 -20.71
N ALA A 35 4.48 2.53 -19.91
CA ALA A 35 4.60 3.96 -19.62
C ALA A 35 5.87 4.31 -18.85
N SER A 36 6.29 3.47 -17.91
CA SER A 36 7.54 3.65 -17.12
C SER A 36 8.80 3.16 -17.84
N SER A 37 8.69 2.47 -18.98
CA SER A 37 9.84 1.88 -19.68
C SER A 37 10.75 2.87 -20.42
N GLY A 38 10.32 4.11 -20.64
CA GLY A 38 11.01 5.07 -21.52
C GLY A 38 10.94 4.72 -23.02
N HIS A 39 10.39 3.57 -23.41
CA HIS A 39 10.35 3.10 -24.79
C HIS A 39 9.04 3.49 -25.49
N ALA A 40 9.05 4.59 -26.24
CA ALA A 40 7.85 5.17 -26.89
C ALA A 40 7.05 4.14 -27.71
N ALA A 41 7.72 3.30 -28.51
CA ALA A 41 7.03 2.29 -29.31
C ALA A 41 6.33 1.20 -28.48
N SER A 42 6.82 0.92 -27.27
CA SER A 42 6.15 0.00 -26.33
C SER A 42 4.88 0.65 -25.77
N LEU A 43 4.96 1.93 -25.40
CA LEU A 43 3.80 2.69 -24.94
C LEU A 43 2.75 2.83 -26.04
N ASP A 44 3.14 3.15 -27.27
CA ASP A 44 2.21 3.25 -28.40
C ASP A 44 1.55 1.91 -28.72
N ALA A 45 2.31 0.80 -28.69
CA ALA A 45 1.75 -0.54 -28.87
C ALA A 45 0.75 -0.89 -27.76
N ALA A 46 1.04 -0.52 -26.51
CA ALA A 46 0.14 -0.73 -25.39
C ALA A 46 -1.13 0.13 -25.49
N LEU A 47 -1.01 1.43 -25.79
CA LEU A 47 -2.15 2.34 -25.96
C LEU A 47 -3.09 1.89 -27.08
N ALA A 48 -2.54 1.36 -28.18
CA ALA A 48 -3.35 0.87 -29.29
C ALA A 48 -4.21 -0.36 -28.93
N GLN A 49 -3.70 -1.26 -28.06
CA GLN A 49 -4.26 -2.60 -27.89
C GLN A 49 -4.80 -2.90 -26.47
N CYS A 50 -4.49 -2.06 -25.47
CA CYS A 50 -4.79 -2.34 -24.06
C CYS A 50 -6.29 -2.51 -23.77
N GLY A 51 -7.16 -1.83 -24.52
CA GLY A 51 -8.61 -1.94 -24.35
C GLY A 51 -9.09 -1.56 -22.94
N CYS A 52 -8.36 -0.69 -22.25
CA CYS A 52 -8.70 -0.14 -20.94
C CYS A 52 -8.78 1.39 -20.98
N ALA A 53 -9.58 1.99 -20.09
CA ALA A 53 -9.62 3.44 -19.92
C ALA A 53 -8.29 3.96 -19.33
N LEU A 54 -7.85 5.15 -19.76
CA LEU A 54 -6.63 5.78 -19.23
C LEU A 54 -6.87 6.35 -17.83
N LYS A 55 -6.33 5.65 -16.82
CA LYS A 55 -6.38 6.04 -15.41
C LYS A 55 -5.15 6.91 -15.02
N PRO A 56 -5.26 7.78 -14.00
CA PRO A 56 -4.14 8.62 -13.55
C PRO A 56 -2.87 7.84 -13.19
N ALA A 57 -3.02 6.60 -12.73
CA ALA A 57 -1.91 5.72 -12.36
C ALA A 57 -0.90 5.50 -13.51
N VAL A 58 -1.35 5.50 -14.77
CA VAL A 58 -0.46 5.33 -15.94
C VAL A 58 0.44 6.54 -16.11
N LEU A 59 -0.11 7.75 -15.94
CA LEU A 59 0.66 9.00 -15.96
C LEU A 59 1.62 9.07 -14.77
N THR A 60 1.18 8.66 -13.57
CA THR A 60 2.04 8.57 -12.39
C THR A 60 3.22 7.63 -12.61
N ALA A 61 3.02 6.49 -13.28
CA ALA A 61 4.11 5.55 -13.60
C ALA A 61 5.13 6.14 -14.59
N ALA A 62 4.68 6.84 -15.64
CA ALA A 62 5.57 7.55 -16.55
C ALA A 62 6.36 8.66 -15.84
N ALA A 63 5.68 9.42 -14.97
CA ALA A 63 6.25 10.49 -14.18
C ALA A 63 7.31 9.99 -13.18
N ALA A 64 7.03 8.87 -12.51
CA ALA A 64 7.96 8.20 -11.59
C ALA A 64 9.25 7.74 -12.27
N ALA A 65 9.18 7.38 -13.55
CA ALA A 65 10.32 6.96 -14.36
C ALA A 65 11.00 8.13 -15.11
N GLY A 66 10.48 9.35 -14.98
CA GLY A 66 11.00 10.51 -15.71
C GLY A 66 10.78 10.47 -17.22
N ASN A 67 9.88 9.60 -17.71
CA ASN A 67 9.59 9.46 -19.13
C ASN A 67 8.77 10.65 -19.65
N LEU A 68 9.44 11.76 -19.95
CA LEU A 68 8.82 13.00 -20.41
C LEU A 68 7.95 12.80 -21.64
N ALA A 69 8.47 12.09 -22.66
CA ALA A 69 7.73 11.80 -23.89
C ALA A 69 6.48 10.94 -23.62
N GLY A 70 6.58 10.00 -22.68
CA GLY A 70 5.43 9.22 -22.20
C GLY A 70 4.39 10.09 -21.52
N CYS A 71 4.79 11.01 -20.65
CA CYS A 71 3.89 11.97 -20.00
C CYS A 71 3.18 12.87 -21.03
N GLU A 72 3.90 13.43 -22.00
CA GLU A 72 3.33 14.22 -23.10
C GLU A 72 2.28 13.41 -23.87
N ARG A 73 2.65 12.20 -24.28
CA ARG A 73 1.77 11.30 -25.04
C ARG A 73 0.49 11.00 -24.27
N LEU A 74 0.58 10.65 -22.99
CA LEU A 74 -0.55 10.30 -22.14
C LEU A 74 -1.48 11.50 -21.89
N LEU A 75 -0.93 12.70 -21.69
CA LEU A 75 -1.73 13.92 -21.57
C LEU A 75 -2.45 14.27 -22.88
N CYS A 76 -1.80 14.09 -24.03
CA CYS A 76 -2.44 14.28 -25.34
C CYS A 76 -3.58 13.29 -25.60
N GLU A 77 -3.49 12.07 -25.07
CA GLU A 77 -4.57 11.07 -25.11
C GLU A 77 -5.68 11.33 -24.07
N GLY A 78 -5.60 12.43 -23.30
CA GLY A 78 -6.62 12.80 -22.33
C GLY A 78 -6.57 12.02 -21.03
N CYS A 79 -5.42 11.45 -20.67
CA CYS A 79 -5.23 10.83 -19.36
C CYS A 79 -5.49 11.86 -18.25
N SER A 80 -6.31 11.48 -17.27
CA SER A 80 -6.62 12.34 -16.13
C SER A 80 -5.40 12.55 -15.24
N PHE A 81 -5.31 13.75 -14.68
CA PHE A 81 -4.19 14.23 -13.88
C PHE A 81 -4.47 14.05 -12.39
N SER A 82 -3.45 13.68 -11.60
CA SER A 82 -3.52 13.58 -10.13
C SER A 82 -2.25 14.13 -9.47
N THR A 83 -2.33 14.55 -8.21
CA THR A 83 -1.18 15.03 -7.43
C THR A 83 -0.11 13.97 -7.25
N ASP A 84 -0.46 12.69 -7.33
CA ASP A 84 0.48 11.57 -7.21
C ASP A 84 1.56 11.60 -8.29
N ALA A 85 1.22 12.03 -9.51
CA ALA A 85 2.19 12.17 -10.60
C ALA A 85 3.24 13.26 -10.30
N LEU A 86 2.82 14.36 -9.66
CA LEU A 86 3.73 15.42 -9.21
C LEU A 86 4.67 14.92 -8.12
N THR A 87 4.11 14.26 -7.09
CA THR A 87 4.89 13.70 -5.99
C THR A 87 5.88 12.66 -6.51
N ALA A 88 5.47 11.79 -7.44
CA ALA A 88 6.34 10.77 -8.03
C ALA A 88 7.48 11.37 -8.86
N ALA A 89 7.18 12.30 -9.77
CA ALA A 89 8.22 13.00 -10.55
C ALA A 89 9.20 13.75 -9.66
N ALA A 90 8.69 14.46 -8.64
CA ALA A 90 9.52 15.21 -7.71
C ALA A 90 10.38 14.30 -6.83
N ARG A 91 9.86 13.13 -6.42
CA ARG A 91 10.60 12.13 -5.64
C ARG A 91 11.74 11.51 -6.43
N GLY A 92 11.53 11.24 -7.73
CA GLY A 92 12.58 10.76 -8.64
C GLY A 92 13.55 11.84 -9.14
N GLY A 93 13.32 13.11 -8.80
CA GLY A 93 14.16 14.22 -9.25
C GLY A 93 13.94 14.62 -10.71
N HIS A 94 12.87 14.13 -11.35
CA HIS A 94 12.58 14.32 -12.76
C HIS A 94 11.98 15.70 -13.06
N LEU A 95 12.81 16.73 -12.95
CA LEU A 95 12.42 18.14 -13.09
C LEU A 95 11.66 18.44 -14.42
N PRO A 96 12.08 17.93 -15.60
CA PRO A 96 11.34 18.19 -16.84
C PRO A 96 9.92 17.62 -16.83
N ALA A 97 9.74 16.40 -16.32
CA ALA A 97 8.42 15.78 -16.18
C ALA A 97 7.56 16.56 -15.18
N LEU A 98 8.15 16.98 -14.05
CA LEU A 98 7.46 17.81 -13.06
C LEU A 98 7.00 19.15 -13.63
N GLN A 99 7.86 19.83 -14.41
CA GLN A 99 7.53 21.09 -15.07
C GLN A 99 6.36 20.93 -16.04
N LEU A 100 6.39 19.90 -16.89
CA LEU A 100 5.31 19.57 -17.79
C LEU A 100 4.00 19.31 -17.03
N LEU A 101 4.05 18.51 -15.97
CA LEU A 101 2.87 18.18 -15.16
C LEU A 101 2.28 19.41 -14.48
N LEU A 102 3.12 20.31 -13.96
CA LEU A 102 2.67 21.58 -13.42
C LEU A 102 2.02 22.44 -14.50
N THR A 103 2.63 22.59 -15.68
CA THR A 103 2.01 23.39 -16.78
C THR A 103 0.68 22.82 -17.26
N ALA A 104 0.56 21.49 -17.35
CA ALA A 104 -0.65 20.82 -17.76
C ALA A 104 -1.77 20.98 -16.73
N GLY A 105 -1.44 20.86 -15.44
CA GLY A 105 -2.38 21.04 -14.33
C GLY A 105 -2.80 22.50 -14.09
N THR A 106 -2.11 23.47 -14.69
CA THR A 106 -2.30 24.91 -14.44
C THR A 106 -2.87 25.62 -15.66
N SER A 107 -3.87 25.03 -16.32
CA SER A 107 -4.56 25.64 -17.45
C SER A 107 -5.34 26.94 -17.10
N GLY A 108 -5.10 27.52 -15.92
CA GLY A 108 -5.44 28.87 -15.50
C GLY A 108 -4.32 29.47 -14.62
N ASP A 109 -4.28 30.81 -14.52
CA ASP A 109 -3.17 31.63 -13.95
C ASP A 109 -2.81 31.38 -12.47
N ASN A 110 -3.34 30.35 -11.81
CA ASN A 110 -3.03 30.04 -10.42
C ASN A 110 -2.58 28.58 -10.26
N VAL A 111 -1.27 28.39 -10.05
CA VAL A 111 -0.76 27.12 -9.53
C VAL A 111 -1.36 26.92 -8.15
N THR A 112 -2.25 25.94 -8.01
CA THR A 112 -2.88 25.65 -6.72
C THR A 112 -1.77 25.29 -5.74
N GLY A 113 -1.70 25.96 -4.57
CA GLY A 113 -0.67 25.71 -3.55
C GLY A 113 -0.55 24.23 -3.15
N ALA A 114 -1.63 23.46 -3.30
CA ALA A 114 -1.65 22.00 -3.15
C ALA A 114 -0.69 21.25 -4.10
N TYR A 115 -0.51 21.71 -5.34
CA TYR A 115 0.38 21.06 -6.31
C TYR A 115 1.85 21.28 -5.96
N LEU A 116 2.21 22.51 -5.57
CA LEU A 116 3.55 22.82 -5.09
C LEU A 116 3.86 22.08 -3.78
N ALA A 117 2.87 21.98 -2.89
CA ALA A 117 2.95 21.18 -1.68
C ALA A 117 3.22 19.69 -1.97
N ALA A 118 2.46 19.07 -2.88
CA ALA A 118 2.66 17.67 -3.27
C ALA A 118 4.03 17.42 -3.91
N ALA A 119 4.51 18.36 -4.75
CA ALA A 119 5.83 18.30 -5.35
C ALA A 119 6.95 18.46 -4.30
N ALA A 120 6.81 19.40 -3.37
CA ALA A 120 7.80 19.62 -2.31
C ALA A 120 7.92 18.42 -1.36
N GLN A 121 6.79 17.83 -0.96
CA GLN A 121 6.77 16.60 -0.17
C GLN A 121 7.47 15.46 -0.91
N GLY A 122 7.17 15.28 -2.21
CA GLY A 122 7.84 14.29 -3.05
C GLY A 122 9.35 14.52 -3.13
N ALA A 123 9.78 15.76 -3.39
CA ALA A 123 11.19 16.13 -3.43
C ALA A 123 11.91 15.86 -2.10
N CYS A 124 11.27 16.18 -0.98
CA CYS A 124 11.82 15.94 0.35
C CYS A 124 11.91 14.45 0.68
N ALA A 125 10.89 13.66 0.36
CA ALA A 125 10.91 12.20 0.51
C ALA A 125 11.94 11.52 -0.41
N GLY A 126 12.23 12.12 -1.57
CA GLY A 126 13.20 11.61 -2.55
C GLY A 126 14.63 12.10 -2.36
N GLY A 127 14.90 13.01 -1.41
CA GLY A 127 16.23 13.60 -1.23
C GLY A 127 16.60 14.63 -2.29
N GLN A 128 15.63 15.11 -3.09
CA GLN A 128 15.84 15.89 -4.30
C GLN A 128 15.99 17.39 -4.01
N LEU A 129 17.12 17.75 -3.40
CA LEU A 129 17.51 19.14 -3.13
C LEU A 129 17.41 20.07 -4.36
N PRO A 130 17.78 19.65 -5.59
CA PRO A 130 17.63 20.51 -6.78
C PRO A 130 16.18 20.84 -7.11
N VAL A 131 15.26 19.88 -6.96
CA VAL A 131 13.82 20.09 -7.20
C VAL A 131 13.26 21.03 -6.14
N LEU A 132 13.61 20.83 -4.86
CA LEU A 132 13.19 21.72 -3.78
C LEU A 132 13.69 23.15 -4.01
N ALA A 133 14.97 23.33 -4.35
CA ALA A 133 15.54 24.64 -4.67
C ALA A 133 14.83 25.30 -5.86
N TRP A 134 14.50 24.54 -6.90
CA TRP A 134 13.73 25.03 -8.04
C TRP A 134 12.32 25.49 -7.64
N LEU A 135 11.59 24.72 -6.82
CA LEU A 135 10.27 25.12 -6.31
C LEU A 135 10.34 26.45 -5.54
N GLN A 136 11.38 26.63 -4.72
CA GLN A 136 11.60 27.86 -3.96
C GLN A 136 11.92 29.06 -4.88
N GLN A 137 12.77 28.87 -5.89
CA GLN A 137 13.23 29.94 -6.77
C GLN A 137 12.18 30.35 -7.82
N ALA A 138 11.55 29.37 -8.47
CA ALA A 138 10.62 29.59 -9.58
C ALA A 138 9.20 29.93 -9.10
N HIS A 139 8.77 29.36 -7.97
CA HIS A 139 7.39 29.49 -7.48
C HIS A 139 7.30 30.14 -6.10
N GLY A 140 8.41 30.59 -5.51
CA GLY A 140 8.41 31.20 -4.18
C GLY A 140 7.95 30.25 -3.07
N TYR A 141 8.06 28.94 -3.29
CA TYR A 141 7.59 27.94 -2.33
C TYR A 141 8.34 28.08 -1.00
N SER A 142 7.62 28.04 0.11
CA SER A 142 8.22 27.95 1.44
C SER A 142 8.01 26.54 1.99
N PRO A 143 9.09 25.84 2.37
CA PRO A 143 8.98 24.52 3.01
C PRO A 143 8.04 24.58 4.22
N ARG A 144 7.27 23.53 4.42
CA ARG A 144 6.32 23.37 5.52
C ARG A 144 6.77 22.24 6.45
N PRO A 145 6.22 22.14 7.68
CA PRO A 145 6.54 21.05 8.59
C PRO A 145 6.35 19.66 7.96
N GLU A 146 5.34 19.48 7.11
CA GLU A 146 5.07 18.21 6.42
C GLU A 146 6.20 17.80 5.48
N ASP A 147 6.92 18.75 4.88
CA ASP A 147 8.04 18.45 4.00
C ASP A 147 9.25 17.93 4.80
N VAL A 148 9.44 18.45 6.03
CA VAL A 148 10.49 17.99 6.96
C VAL A 148 10.17 16.58 7.49
N LEU A 149 8.90 16.32 7.81
CA LEU A 149 8.44 14.99 8.21
C LEU A 149 8.63 13.97 7.08
N ALA A 150 8.27 14.32 5.84
CA ALA A 150 8.47 13.46 4.69
C ALA A 150 9.96 13.11 4.47
N ALA A 151 10.87 14.08 4.62
CA ALA A 151 12.31 13.83 4.57
C ALA A 151 12.78 12.89 5.69
N ALA A 152 12.29 13.08 6.92
CA ALA A 152 12.67 12.26 8.07
C ALA A 152 12.17 10.81 7.94
N GLN A 153 10.90 10.62 7.57
CA GLN A 153 10.30 9.29 7.33
C GLN A 153 11.01 8.54 6.21
N ALA A 154 11.42 9.24 5.14
CA ALA A 154 12.16 8.64 4.04
C ALA A 154 13.67 8.51 4.29
N GLY A 155 14.17 8.92 5.46
CA GLY A 155 15.59 8.80 5.81
C GLY A 155 16.52 9.77 5.06
N GLN A 156 16.00 10.85 4.48
CA GLN A 156 16.74 11.80 3.64
C GLN A 156 17.55 12.79 4.48
N VAL A 157 18.67 12.32 5.03
CA VAL A 157 19.50 13.06 6.00
C VAL A 157 19.98 14.42 5.46
N ALA A 158 20.36 14.51 4.18
CA ALA A 158 20.85 15.76 3.59
C ALA A 158 19.77 16.86 3.53
N VAL A 159 18.53 16.49 3.16
CA VAL A 159 17.38 17.40 3.17
C VAL A 159 17.03 17.79 4.60
N LEU A 160 17.02 16.80 5.51
CA LEU A 160 16.74 17.03 6.92
C LEU A 160 17.75 17.99 7.55
N ASP A 161 19.05 17.81 7.32
CA ASP A 161 20.10 18.70 7.81
C ASP A 161 19.95 20.14 7.29
N GLN A 162 19.42 20.32 6.07
CA GLN A 162 19.14 21.64 5.51
C GLN A 162 17.90 22.30 6.13
N LEU A 163 16.83 21.54 6.37
CA LEU A 163 15.54 22.08 6.80
C LEU A 163 15.38 22.16 8.32
N LEU A 164 16.02 21.27 9.08
CA LEU A 164 15.88 21.16 10.53
C LEU A 164 16.25 22.45 11.30
N PRO A 165 17.30 23.21 10.93
CA PRO A 165 17.59 24.49 11.58
C PRO A 165 16.48 25.52 11.46
N ARG A 166 15.65 25.42 10.42
CA ARG A 166 14.53 26.33 10.13
C ARG A 166 13.20 25.82 10.68
N PHE A 167 13.13 24.57 11.15
CA PHE A 167 11.90 23.92 11.58
C PHE A 167 11.06 24.74 12.59
N PRO A 168 11.64 25.38 13.63
CA PRO A 168 10.85 26.22 14.55
C PRO A 168 10.15 27.39 13.85
N ASP A 169 10.81 28.02 12.87
CA ASP A 169 10.28 29.17 12.15
C ASP A 169 9.22 28.74 11.12
N LEU A 170 9.47 27.63 10.43
CA LEU A 170 8.50 27.03 9.49
C LEU A 170 7.20 26.68 10.21
N PHE A 171 7.32 26.13 11.42
CA PHE A 171 6.18 25.79 12.25
C PHE A 171 5.41 27.04 12.71
N ALA A 172 6.11 28.05 13.24
CA ALA A 172 5.49 29.29 13.66
C ALA A 172 4.72 29.99 12.51
N ALA A 173 5.26 29.92 11.29
CA ALA A 173 4.61 30.43 10.08
C ALA A 173 3.34 29.63 9.71
N ALA A 174 3.40 28.30 9.72
CA ALA A 174 2.24 27.44 9.43
C ALA A 174 1.09 27.66 10.44
N ALA A 175 1.41 27.73 11.73
CA ALA A 175 0.43 28.00 12.80
C ALA A 175 -0.19 29.41 12.69
N ALA A 176 0.52 30.40 12.15
CA ALA A 176 -0.02 31.73 11.89
C ALA A 176 -1.01 31.73 10.71
N ILE A 177 -0.71 30.99 9.64
CA ILE A 177 -1.61 30.84 8.48
C ILE A 177 -2.91 30.13 8.88
N ALA A 178 -2.82 29.04 9.65
CA ALA A 178 -3.99 28.30 10.13
C ALA A 178 -4.95 29.17 10.97
N ARG A 179 -4.40 30.03 11.85
CA ARG A 179 -5.17 31.00 12.64
C ARG A 179 -5.77 32.13 11.81
N GLY A 180 -5.12 32.53 10.71
CA GLY A 180 -5.65 33.51 9.76
C GLY A 180 -6.78 32.97 8.89
N ALA A 181 -6.71 31.69 8.50
CA ALA A 181 -7.73 31.01 7.72
C ALA A 181 -9.03 30.80 8.52
N SER A 182 -8.95 30.50 9.83
CA SER A 182 -10.13 30.37 10.70
C SER A 182 -10.87 31.69 10.95
N SER A 183 -10.20 32.83 10.79
CA SER A 183 -10.78 34.17 10.97
C SER A 183 -11.60 34.66 9.76
N SER A 184 -11.52 33.99 8.60
CA SER A 184 -12.13 34.47 7.35
C SER A 184 -13.48 33.82 7.03
N ASN A 185 -13.93 32.85 7.85
CA ASN A 185 -15.30 32.34 7.83
C ASN A 185 -16.09 33.02 8.96
N ASN A 186 -16.85 34.06 8.62
CA ASN A 186 -17.60 34.91 9.55
C ASN A 186 -18.56 34.13 10.48
N GLY A 187 -18.67 34.59 11.73
CA GLY A 187 -19.98 35.07 12.21
C GLY A 187 -20.61 34.46 13.46
N ASP A 188 -20.08 33.39 14.07
CA ASP A 188 -20.67 32.81 15.29
C ASP A 188 -19.67 32.79 16.45
N GLU A 189 -19.73 33.84 17.28
CA GLU A 189 -19.24 33.81 18.67
C GLU A 189 -20.16 32.92 19.52
N ALA A 190 -20.08 31.59 19.36
CA ALA A 190 -20.62 30.65 20.35
C ALA A 190 -20.04 29.24 20.16
N ALA A 191 -19.51 28.70 21.25
CA ALA A 191 -18.95 27.35 21.41
C ALA A 191 -17.57 27.10 20.77
N ALA A 192 -16.57 27.89 21.21
CA ALA A 192 -15.21 27.35 21.32
C ALA A 192 -15.23 26.25 22.40
N ASP A 193 -15.26 25.00 21.95
CA ASP A 193 -15.28 23.81 22.79
C ASP A 193 -14.01 23.74 23.65
N ALA A 194 -14.19 23.31 24.90
CA ALA A 194 -13.24 23.39 26.00
C ALA A 194 -12.16 22.29 25.95
N SER A 195 -11.64 21.98 24.76
CA SER A 195 -10.53 21.03 24.54
C SER A 195 -9.20 21.69 24.15
N ALA A 196 -9.20 22.99 23.85
CA ALA A 196 -7.99 23.76 23.53
C ALA A 196 -7.34 24.42 24.77
N THR A 197 -7.12 23.64 25.84
CA THR A 197 -6.45 24.11 27.09
C THR A 197 -4.99 23.66 27.20
N GLY A 198 -4.32 23.36 26.08
CA GLY A 198 -2.88 23.12 26.06
C GLY A 198 -2.10 24.44 26.11
N ARG A 199 -1.02 24.51 26.90
CA ARG A 199 -0.09 25.64 26.80
C ARG A 199 0.56 25.64 25.41
N PRO A 200 0.96 26.79 24.86
CA PRO A 200 1.71 26.83 23.60
C PRO A 200 3.02 26.01 23.63
N GLU A 201 3.56 25.78 24.82
CA GLU A 201 4.70 24.88 25.05
C GLU A 201 4.37 23.40 24.79
N ASP A 202 3.11 22.98 25.00
CA ASP A 202 2.65 21.60 24.82
C ASP A 202 2.39 21.29 23.34
N ALA A 203 1.90 22.26 22.56
CA ALA A 203 1.75 22.14 21.10
C ALA A 203 3.12 22.01 20.39
N ALA A 204 4.06 22.90 20.74
CA ALA A 204 5.43 22.86 20.21
C ALA A 204 6.21 21.60 20.62
N PHE A 205 5.82 20.95 21.73
CA PHE A 205 6.34 19.65 22.11
C PHE A 205 5.73 18.53 21.26
N GLY A 206 4.42 18.58 20.98
CA GLY A 206 3.71 17.64 20.11
C GLY A 206 4.31 17.50 18.70
N GLU A 207 4.73 18.60 18.06
CA GLU A 207 5.34 18.49 16.72
C GLU A 207 6.80 18.04 16.74
N LYS A 208 7.57 18.48 17.74
CA LYS A 208 8.96 18.00 17.90
C LYS A 208 9.01 16.51 18.17
N TRP A 209 8.01 16.02 18.91
CA TRP A 209 7.76 14.62 19.10
C TRP A 209 7.51 13.88 17.77
N GLN A 210 6.57 14.34 16.94
CA GLN A 210 6.26 13.71 15.66
C GLN A 210 7.48 13.65 14.74
N LEU A 211 8.29 14.71 14.72
CA LEU A 211 9.55 14.73 13.98
C LEU A 211 10.56 13.72 14.54
N LEU A 212 10.65 13.58 15.87
CA LEU A 212 11.50 12.57 16.50
C LEU A 212 11.04 11.15 16.15
N GLU A 213 9.74 10.89 16.18
CA GLU A 213 9.15 9.61 15.77
C GLU A 213 9.49 9.28 14.31
N ALA A 214 9.34 10.25 13.40
CA ALA A 214 9.73 10.11 12.00
C ALA A 214 11.23 9.80 11.82
N ILE A 215 12.11 10.48 12.57
CA ILE A 215 13.56 10.21 12.57
C ILE A 215 13.85 8.78 13.05
N ILE A 216 13.13 8.29 14.06
CA ILE A 216 13.31 6.93 14.57
C ILE A 216 12.84 5.91 13.54
N ALA A 217 11.72 6.14 12.86
CA ALA A 217 11.23 5.23 11.83
C ALA A 217 12.19 5.16 10.63
N GLY A 218 12.58 6.30 10.07
CA GLY A 218 13.23 6.39 8.75
C GLY A 218 14.73 6.67 8.72
N CYS A 219 15.27 7.45 9.65
CA CYS A 219 16.67 7.91 9.59
C CYS A 219 17.64 6.94 10.29
N PRO A 220 18.94 6.92 9.95
CA PRO A 220 19.94 6.14 10.69
C PRO A 220 20.04 6.53 12.17
N ALA A 221 20.47 5.59 13.04
CA ALA A 221 20.60 5.81 14.48
C ALA A 221 21.50 7.00 14.86
N ALA A 222 22.48 7.35 14.03
CA ALA A 222 23.33 8.53 14.24
C ALA A 222 22.54 9.84 14.21
N VAL A 223 21.50 9.94 13.36
CA VAL A 223 20.63 11.12 13.25
C VAL A 223 19.75 11.23 14.48
N LEU A 224 19.18 10.10 14.93
CA LEU A 224 18.46 10.02 16.21
C LEU A 224 19.33 10.53 17.36
N GLN A 225 20.54 9.98 17.52
CA GLN A 225 21.46 10.35 18.61
C GLN A 225 21.79 11.85 18.59
N ARG A 226 22.04 12.42 17.41
CA ARG A 226 22.38 13.84 17.23
C ARG A 226 21.25 14.78 17.62
N HIS A 227 20.00 14.42 17.33
CA HIS A 227 18.85 15.33 17.47
C HIS A 227 17.92 15.01 18.65
N TYR A 228 18.12 13.87 19.31
CA TYR A 228 17.29 13.42 20.43
C TYR A 228 17.12 14.49 21.51
N ASP A 229 18.21 15.05 22.05
CA ASP A 229 18.14 16.02 23.14
C ASP A 229 17.49 17.36 22.77
N GLY A 230 17.50 17.71 21.48
CA GLY A 230 16.88 18.94 20.96
C GLY A 230 15.38 18.80 20.73
N LEU A 231 14.93 17.61 20.32
CA LEU A 231 13.55 17.30 19.97
C LEU A 231 12.78 16.69 21.14
N TRP A 232 13.44 15.87 21.95
CA TRP A 232 12.88 15.25 23.14
C TRP A 232 13.07 16.12 24.37
N ARG A 233 11.96 16.55 24.97
CA ARG A 233 11.93 17.30 26.23
C ARG A 233 10.98 16.68 27.24
N TRP A 234 11.16 15.39 27.54
CA TRP A 234 10.49 14.80 28.68
C TRP A 234 11.14 15.28 29.98
N ARG A 235 10.29 15.68 30.94
CA ARG A 235 10.67 16.53 32.07
C ARG A 235 10.48 15.81 33.40
N ALA A 236 11.10 14.65 33.58
CA ALA A 236 11.32 14.17 34.95
C ALA A 236 12.53 14.91 35.53
N GLN A 237 12.27 15.90 36.38
CA GLN A 237 13.30 16.46 37.25
C GLN A 237 13.68 15.41 38.31
N ALA A 238 14.45 14.40 37.92
CA ALA A 238 15.17 13.55 38.85
C ALA A 238 16.63 14.01 38.83
N GLN A 239 17.08 14.60 39.94
CA GLN A 239 18.49 14.91 40.11
C GLN A 239 19.31 13.60 40.08
N PRO A 240 20.53 13.61 39.53
CA PRO A 240 21.34 12.40 39.34
C PRO A 240 21.77 11.69 40.65
N GLU A 241 21.46 12.23 41.82
CA GLU A 241 21.75 11.63 43.14
C GLU A 241 20.51 11.07 43.85
N ALA A 242 19.40 10.89 43.13
CA ALA A 242 18.12 10.64 43.77
C ALA A 242 17.93 9.15 44.14
N GLY A 243 17.59 8.90 45.41
CA GLY A 243 17.35 7.55 45.95
C GLY A 243 16.09 6.88 45.38
N ALA A 244 15.77 5.67 45.87
CA ALA A 244 14.66 4.84 45.40
C ALA A 244 13.33 5.61 45.25
N ASP A 245 13.01 6.51 46.18
CA ASP A 245 11.79 7.33 46.19
C ASP A 245 11.66 8.27 44.97
N ALA A 246 12.78 8.74 44.42
CA ALA A 246 12.78 9.60 43.24
C ALA A 246 12.72 8.80 41.94
N LEU A 247 13.25 7.57 41.93
CA LEU A 247 13.01 6.60 40.85
C LEU A 247 11.54 6.20 40.80
N GLU A 248 10.91 5.97 41.95
CA GLU A 248 9.46 5.72 42.05
C GLU A 248 8.64 6.94 41.64
N ALA A 249 9.03 8.16 42.04
CA ALA A 249 8.36 9.38 41.59
C ALA A 249 8.52 9.63 40.09
N ALA A 250 9.70 9.33 39.50
CA ALA A 250 9.93 9.39 38.06
C ALA A 250 9.15 8.30 37.32
N ALA A 251 9.02 7.11 37.88
CA ALA A 251 8.19 6.03 37.35
C ALA A 251 6.71 6.39 37.40
N ALA A 252 6.22 6.95 38.51
CA ALA A 252 4.84 7.42 38.65
C ALA A 252 4.56 8.62 37.74
N ALA A 253 5.53 9.51 37.53
CA ALA A 253 5.43 10.58 36.55
C ALA A 253 5.42 10.04 35.12
N ALA A 254 6.29 9.07 34.79
CA ALA A 254 6.28 8.38 33.51
C ALA A 254 5.01 7.53 33.30
N GLU A 255 4.38 7.03 34.36
CA GLU A 255 3.13 6.28 34.32
C GLU A 255 1.91 7.21 34.19
N ARG A 256 1.99 8.42 34.75
CA ARG A 256 1.00 9.50 34.59
C ARG A 256 1.10 10.17 33.22
N ASP A 257 2.33 10.40 32.78
CA ASP A 257 2.74 10.92 31.47
C ASP A 257 3.01 9.79 30.48
N ARG A 258 2.54 8.56 30.78
CA ARG A 258 2.51 7.35 29.93
C ARG A 258 1.61 7.55 28.71
N GLY A 259 1.52 8.80 28.26
CA GLY A 259 0.83 9.20 27.07
C GLY A 259 1.39 8.40 25.90
N ALA A 260 0.59 8.41 24.83
CA ALA A 260 0.84 7.76 23.55
C ALA A 260 2.26 7.95 22.99
N TRP A 261 3.04 8.90 23.52
CA TRP A 261 4.40 9.19 23.11
C TRP A 261 5.35 8.00 23.38
N PHE A 262 5.75 7.65 24.61
CA PHE A 262 6.80 6.64 24.84
C PHE A 262 6.60 5.32 24.07
N ASP A 263 5.39 4.77 24.14
CA ASP A 263 5.01 3.57 23.37
C ASP A 263 5.18 3.80 21.87
N SER A 264 4.90 5.01 21.39
CA SER A 264 5.06 5.39 19.99
C SER A 264 6.51 5.57 19.52
N LEU A 265 7.46 6.09 20.33
CA LEU A 265 8.89 6.01 19.94
C LEU A 265 9.35 4.56 19.87
N LEU A 266 8.94 3.74 20.84
CA LEU A 266 9.38 2.34 20.84
C LEU A 266 8.76 1.58 19.67
N ASP A 267 7.48 1.80 19.37
CA ASP A 267 6.81 1.25 18.19
C ASP A 267 7.49 1.70 16.89
N ALA A 268 7.87 2.97 16.77
CA ALA A 268 8.63 3.47 15.63
C ALA A 268 10.01 2.80 15.51
N ALA A 269 10.69 2.51 16.63
CA ALA A 269 11.96 1.80 16.63
C ALA A 269 11.80 0.32 16.24
N ILE A 270 10.76 -0.35 16.76
CA ILE A 270 10.40 -1.73 16.42
C ILE A 270 10.06 -1.86 14.93
N GLY A 271 9.27 -0.92 14.41
CA GLY A 271 8.83 -0.87 13.02
C GLY A 271 9.84 -0.30 12.03
N SER A 272 10.97 0.24 12.52
CA SER A 272 11.93 0.97 11.69
C SER A 272 12.47 0.12 10.54
N GLY A 273 12.53 0.75 9.36
CA GLY A 273 13.03 0.14 8.13
C GLY A 273 14.54 0.07 7.98
N THR A 274 15.27 0.73 8.87
CA THR A 274 16.74 0.75 8.80
C THR A 274 17.33 -0.47 9.49
N ASP A 275 18.46 -0.98 9.00
CA ASP A 275 19.19 -2.09 9.64
C ASP A 275 19.62 -1.79 11.09
N CYS A 276 19.77 -0.50 11.43
CA CYS A 276 20.12 -0.04 12.77
C CYS A 276 18.93 0.05 13.75
N TRP A 277 17.77 -0.55 13.44
CA TRP A 277 16.57 -0.52 14.30
C TRP A 277 16.86 -0.95 15.75
N SER A 278 17.68 -2.00 15.93
CA SER A 278 18.06 -2.51 17.25
C SER A 278 18.89 -1.51 18.04
N GLN A 279 19.80 -0.79 17.37
CA GLN A 279 20.60 0.27 17.98
C GLN A 279 19.74 1.46 18.41
N LYS A 280 18.71 1.82 17.63
CA LYS A 280 17.76 2.88 18.01
C LYS A 280 16.99 2.49 19.26
N LEU A 281 16.50 1.25 19.29
CA LEU A 281 15.75 0.71 20.42
C LEU A 281 16.60 0.69 21.70
N GLU A 282 17.82 0.16 21.64
CA GLU A 282 18.75 0.17 22.78
C GLU A 282 19.09 1.59 23.25
N TYR A 283 19.30 2.51 22.31
CA TYR A 283 19.55 3.91 22.64
C TYR A 283 18.38 4.52 23.43
N LEU A 284 17.14 4.34 22.97
CA LEU A 284 15.95 4.84 23.67
C LEU A 284 15.82 4.26 25.08
N LEU A 285 15.90 2.94 25.22
CA LEU A 285 15.81 2.27 26.52
C LEU A 285 16.91 2.77 27.48
N SER A 286 18.13 2.97 26.97
CA SER A 286 19.23 3.55 27.75
C SER A 286 18.95 4.99 28.18
N ARG A 287 18.33 5.82 27.33
CA ARG A 287 18.01 7.22 27.65
C ARG A 287 16.85 7.35 28.63
N TRP A 288 15.94 6.39 28.67
CA TRP A 288 14.79 6.38 29.58
C TRP A 288 15.12 5.80 30.97
N GLY A 289 16.19 4.99 31.07
CA GLY A 289 16.58 4.32 32.30
C GLY A 289 15.73 3.07 32.58
N PRO A 290 16.17 2.19 33.50
CA PRO A 290 15.63 0.84 33.65
C PRO A 290 14.15 0.82 34.06
N THR A 291 13.71 1.77 34.87
CA THR A 291 12.33 1.80 35.37
C THR A 291 11.33 2.15 34.28
N VAL A 292 11.59 3.23 33.53
CA VAL A 292 10.72 3.65 32.42
C VAL A 292 10.82 2.66 31.26
N ALA A 293 12.04 2.18 30.95
CA ALA A 293 12.24 1.14 29.95
C ALA A 293 11.42 -0.11 30.25
N GLY A 294 11.45 -0.62 31.50
CA GLY A 294 10.65 -1.77 31.91
C GLY A 294 9.14 -1.52 31.79
N LEU A 295 8.66 -0.34 32.17
CA LEU A 295 7.24 0.03 32.06
C LEU A 295 6.75 0.09 30.61
N VAL A 296 7.57 0.62 29.70
CA VAL A 296 7.23 0.71 28.27
C VAL A 296 7.29 -0.68 27.64
N LEU A 297 8.36 -1.45 27.88
CA LEU A 297 8.54 -2.79 27.31
C LEU A 297 7.41 -3.76 27.64
N CYS A 298 6.76 -3.62 28.80
CA CYS A 298 5.61 -4.44 29.19
C CYS A 298 4.31 -4.13 28.42
N SER A 299 4.28 -3.12 27.53
CA SER A 299 3.13 -2.79 26.70
C SER A 299 3.02 -3.71 25.47
N ALA A 300 1.82 -3.76 24.87
CA ALA A 300 1.48 -4.64 23.74
C ALA A 300 2.22 -4.35 22.42
N HIS A 301 2.73 -3.13 22.22
CA HIS A 301 3.44 -2.65 21.02
C HIS A 301 2.83 -3.06 19.66
N ALA A 302 1.49 -3.15 19.59
CA ALA A 302 0.81 -3.67 18.42
C ALA A 302 1.03 -2.83 17.16
N ARG A 303 1.26 -1.52 17.28
CA ARG A 303 1.58 -0.64 16.15
C ARG A 303 3.01 -0.91 15.66
N GLY A 304 3.99 -1.03 16.55
CA GLY A 304 5.37 -1.37 16.18
C GLY A 304 5.48 -2.74 15.51
N LEU A 305 4.82 -3.77 16.07
CA LEU A 305 4.81 -5.12 15.50
C LEU A 305 4.13 -5.16 14.11
N ARG A 306 3.03 -4.42 13.91
CA ARG A 306 2.37 -4.30 12.60
C ARG A 306 3.23 -3.58 11.56
N ALA A 307 4.01 -2.57 11.97
CA ALA A 307 4.97 -1.92 11.07
C ALA A 307 6.13 -2.87 10.74
N ALA A 308 6.66 -3.57 11.75
CA ALA A 308 7.77 -4.53 11.59
C ALA A 308 7.39 -5.72 10.70
N SER A 309 6.14 -6.18 10.72
CA SER A 309 5.70 -7.31 9.88
C SER A 309 5.66 -7.01 8.38
N ARG A 310 5.80 -5.74 7.99
CA ARG A 310 6.02 -5.35 6.59
C ARG A 310 7.46 -5.56 6.13
N ARG A 311 8.38 -5.90 7.06
CA ARG A 311 9.80 -6.09 6.78
C ARG A 311 10.12 -7.59 6.64
N PRO A 312 11.09 -7.97 5.77
CA PRO A 312 11.47 -9.37 5.58
C PRO A 312 12.20 -9.97 6.78
N ASP A 313 12.79 -9.16 7.66
CA ASP A 313 13.52 -9.59 8.84
C ASP A 313 12.62 -9.78 10.08
N PHE A 314 11.29 -9.68 9.94
CA PHE A 314 10.34 -9.71 11.05
C PHE A 314 10.53 -10.91 11.99
N ALA A 315 10.66 -12.12 11.44
CA ALA A 315 10.88 -13.33 12.22
C ALA A 315 12.15 -13.25 13.09
N ALA A 316 13.21 -12.62 12.59
CA ALA A 316 14.46 -12.43 13.33
C ALA A 316 14.37 -11.35 14.42
N ARG A 317 13.40 -10.42 14.33
CA ARG A 317 13.18 -9.38 15.35
C ARG A 317 12.54 -9.94 16.62
N LEU A 318 11.64 -10.91 16.50
CA LEU A 318 10.83 -11.42 17.63
C LEU A 318 11.67 -12.01 18.78
N PRO A 319 12.68 -12.89 18.56
CA PRO A 319 13.50 -13.39 19.65
C PRO A 319 14.23 -12.28 20.41
N ARG A 320 14.69 -11.24 19.71
CA ARG A 320 15.37 -10.09 20.33
C ARG A 320 14.40 -9.27 21.19
N LEU A 321 13.19 -9.01 20.69
CA LEU A 321 12.16 -8.30 21.44
C LEU A 321 11.73 -9.07 22.69
N ARG A 322 11.57 -10.40 22.60
CA ARG A 322 11.31 -11.27 23.76
C ARG A 322 12.44 -11.23 24.78
N ALA A 323 13.70 -11.27 24.33
CA ALA A 323 14.86 -11.18 25.22
C ALA A 323 14.93 -9.83 25.97
N LEU A 324 14.34 -8.77 25.40
CA LEU A 324 14.23 -7.46 26.04
C LEU A 324 13.01 -7.32 26.94
N GLY A 325 12.10 -8.31 26.97
CA GLY A 325 10.92 -8.31 27.83
C GLY A 325 9.62 -7.82 27.18
N VAL A 326 9.60 -7.65 25.84
CA VAL A 326 8.35 -7.36 25.13
C VAL A 326 7.41 -8.57 25.22
N PRO A 327 6.14 -8.40 25.62
CA PRO A 327 5.18 -9.48 25.68
C PRO A 327 4.80 -9.94 24.26
N LEU A 328 5.34 -11.10 23.87
CA LEU A 328 5.04 -11.74 22.58
C LEU A 328 4.17 -13.02 22.72
N GLY A 329 3.75 -13.37 23.95
CA GLY A 329 2.87 -14.52 24.25
C GLY A 329 2.71 -14.78 25.77
N GLY A 330 1.56 -15.32 26.21
CA GLY A 330 1.24 -15.66 27.61
C GLY A 330 -0.18 -16.24 27.85
N ASP A 331 -0.37 -16.92 29.00
CA ASP A 331 -1.50 -17.83 29.35
C ASP A 331 -2.83 -17.16 29.80
N GLU A 332 -2.95 -15.84 29.82
CA GLU A 332 -4.21 -15.15 30.15
C GLU A 332 -4.40 -13.97 29.19
N GLU A 333 -5.31 -14.07 28.22
CA GLU A 333 -5.85 -12.97 27.36
C GLU A 333 -4.87 -11.94 26.73
N VAL A 334 -3.56 -12.07 26.89
CA VAL A 334 -2.58 -11.00 26.69
C VAL A 334 -1.88 -11.15 25.34
N ASP A 335 -2.17 -10.16 24.49
CA ASP A 335 -1.49 -9.72 23.28
C ASP A 335 -1.29 -10.72 22.13
N ALA A 336 -2.41 -10.96 21.43
CA ALA A 336 -2.44 -11.47 20.07
C ALA A 336 -1.77 -10.55 19.03
N ALA A 337 -1.09 -9.47 19.44
CA ALA A 337 -0.48 -8.48 18.56
C ALA A 337 0.65 -9.07 17.69
N ALA A 338 1.52 -9.89 18.27
CA ALA A 338 2.60 -10.56 17.52
C ALA A 338 2.05 -11.61 16.55
N VAL A 339 1.04 -12.36 16.99
CA VAL A 339 0.32 -13.36 16.18
C VAL A 339 -0.39 -12.66 15.01
N ASP A 340 -1.14 -11.60 15.27
CA ASP A 340 -1.85 -10.78 14.27
C ASP A 340 -0.86 -10.14 13.28
N ALA A 341 0.25 -9.58 13.76
CA ALA A 341 1.27 -8.99 12.91
C ALA A 341 1.93 -10.04 11.98
N ALA A 342 2.33 -11.21 12.51
CA ALA A 342 2.89 -12.31 11.72
C ALA A 342 1.91 -12.80 10.65
N ALA A 343 0.65 -13.00 11.06
CA ALA A 343 -0.45 -13.38 10.20
C ALA A 343 -0.68 -12.38 9.05
N ARG A 344 -0.78 -11.08 9.35
CA ARG A 344 -0.99 -10.02 8.34
C ARG A 344 0.19 -9.84 7.41
N GLY A 345 1.41 -9.96 7.95
CA GLY A 345 2.67 -9.84 7.22
C GLY A 345 3.01 -11.07 6.37
N GLY A 346 2.30 -12.19 6.54
CA GLY A 346 2.57 -13.42 5.79
C GLY A 346 3.81 -14.20 6.29
N HIS A 347 4.20 -14.02 7.55
CA HIS A 347 5.39 -14.65 8.14
C HIS A 347 5.02 -15.95 8.87
N ALA A 348 4.96 -17.06 8.14
CA ALA A 348 4.58 -18.37 8.69
C ALA A 348 5.59 -18.90 9.72
N ASP A 349 6.87 -18.63 9.51
CA ASP A 349 7.97 -18.95 10.42
C ASP A 349 7.87 -18.18 11.74
N ALA A 350 7.62 -16.86 11.67
CA ALA A 350 7.38 -16.02 12.84
C ALA A 350 6.14 -16.49 13.62
N LEU A 351 5.07 -16.86 12.91
CA LEU A 351 3.85 -17.36 13.50
C LEU A 351 4.06 -18.71 14.21
N ALA A 352 4.80 -19.64 13.59
CA ALA A 352 5.18 -20.90 14.20
C ALA A 352 6.02 -20.68 15.47
N TRP A 353 7.01 -19.78 15.41
CA TRP A 353 7.86 -19.45 16.55
C TRP A 353 7.06 -18.88 17.74
N VAL A 354 6.10 -17.98 17.49
CA VAL A 354 5.25 -17.42 18.55
C VAL A 354 4.41 -18.51 19.24
N TRP A 355 3.91 -19.50 18.49
CA TRP A 355 3.16 -20.61 19.08
C TRP A 355 4.05 -21.61 19.82
N ASP A 356 5.16 -22.01 19.22
CA ASP A 356 5.97 -23.11 19.73
C ASP A 356 6.91 -22.66 20.87
N GLU A 357 7.46 -21.44 20.81
CA GLU A 357 8.45 -20.94 21.76
C GLU A 357 7.96 -19.79 22.65
N ALA A 358 7.02 -18.97 22.17
CA ALA A 358 6.51 -17.85 22.97
C ALA A 358 5.30 -18.21 23.86
N GLY A 359 4.74 -19.42 23.71
CA GLY A 359 3.59 -19.91 24.49
C GLY A 359 2.25 -19.34 24.01
N GLY A 360 2.18 -18.82 22.78
CA GLY A 360 0.92 -18.36 22.22
C GLY A 360 -0.03 -19.54 21.92
N GLY A 361 -1.23 -19.54 22.49
CA GLY A 361 -2.32 -20.35 21.97
C GLY A 361 -2.84 -19.79 20.64
N MET A 362 -3.58 -20.58 19.86
CA MET A 362 -4.33 -20.06 18.72
C MET A 362 -5.43 -19.12 19.23
N PRO A 363 -5.39 -17.80 18.95
CA PRO A 363 -6.44 -16.90 19.38
C PRO A 363 -7.76 -17.29 18.71
N PRO A 364 -8.89 -17.28 19.42
CA PRO A 364 -10.20 -17.59 18.83
C PRO A 364 -10.57 -16.61 17.69
N GLN A 365 -9.97 -15.43 17.68
CA GLN A 365 -10.22 -14.37 16.70
C GLN A 365 -9.17 -14.32 15.57
N LEU A 366 -8.18 -15.23 15.54
CA LEU A 366 -7.10 -15.17 14.56
C LEU A 366 -7.59 -15.36 13.12
N ALA A 367 -8.53 -16.29 12.92
CA ALA A 367 -9.18 -16.46 11.62
C ALA A 367 -9.87 -15.16 11.18
N ALA A 368 -10.67 -14.56 12.06
CA ALA A 368 -11.38 -13.32 11.78
C ALA A 368 -10.43 -12.15 11.48
N THR A 369 -9.30 -12.04 12.20
CA THR A 369 -8.31 -10.96 12.00
C THR A 369 -7.50 -11.13 10.71
N LEU A 370 -7.07 -12.36 10.39
CA LEU A 370 -6.45 -12.73 9.12
C LEU A 370 -7.34 -12.39 7.93
N PHE A 371 -8.61 -12.79 8.00
CA PHE A 371 -9.57 -12.54 6.92
C PHE A 371 -9.98 -11.05 6.87
N ALA A 372 -10.04 -10.35 8.01
CA ALA A 372 -10.33 -8.92 8.08
C ALA A 372 -9.19 -8.02 7.56
N ALA A 373 -7.94 -8.51 7.60
CA ALA A 373 -6.77 -7.82 7.06
C ALA A 373 -6.81 -7.60 5.54
N ALA A 374 -7.69 -8.31 4.84
CA ALA A 374 -7.83 -8.31 3.38
C ALA A 374 -8.32 -6.98 2.77
N GLY A 375 -8.65 -5.96 3.56
CA GLY A 375 -9.38 -4.80 3.06
C GLY A 375 -9.39 -3.54 3.89
N SER A 376 -8.37 -3.28 4.69
CA SER A 376 -8.15 -1.91 5.12
C SER A 376 -7.59 -1.13 3.91
N ALA A 377 -8.50 -0.76 3.01
CA ALA A 377 -8.34 0.38 2.15
C ALA A 377 -8.27 1.60 3.06
N ALA A 378 -7.22 2.40 2.90
CA ALA A 378 -7.07 3.76 3.41
C ALA A 378 -7.82 4.11 4.71
N GLY A 379 -7.09 4.10 5.82
CA GLY A 379 -7.47 4.76 7.05
C GLY A 379 -6.22 4.98 7.88
N ASP A 380 -5.69 6.20 7.82
CA ASP A 380 -4.74 6.83 8.76
C ASP A 380 -3.24 6.49 8.68
N ASP A 381 -2.81 5.33 8.18
CA ASP A 381 -1.36 5.01 8.09
C ASP A 381 -0.79 5.30 6.67
N GLU A 382 -0.56 6.59 6.38
CA GLU A 382 0.16 7.11 5.20
C GLU A 382 1.67 6.82 5.22
N ASP A 383 2.12 5.69 5.76
CA ASP A 383 3.56 5.42 5.83
C ASP A 383 4.12 5.01 4.47
N GLN A 384 4.86 5.95 3.88
CA GLN A 384 5.56 5.95 2.59
C GLN A 384 6.81 5.05 2.55
N ASP A 385 6.88 4.10 3.49
CA ASP A 385 7.91 3.08 3.54
C ASP A 385 7.73 2.12 2.37
N GLY A 386 8.60 2.24 1.37
CA GLY A 386 8.67 1.35 0.20
C GLY A 386 9.03 -0.11 0.53
N ALA A 387 8.88 -0.56 1.78
CA ALA A 387 8.99 -1.96 2.11
C ALA A 387 7.68 -2.68 1.78
N GLU A 388 7.75 -3.50 0.74
CA GLU A 388 6.71 -4.44 0.36
C GLU A 388 6.48 -5.45 1.50
N PRO A 389 5.28 -5.49 2.15
CA PRO A 389 4.96 -6.60 3.03
C PRO A 389 5.10 -7.91 2.25
N GLY A 390 5.57 -8.96 2.94
CA GLY A 390 5.77 -10.29 2.36
C GLY A 390 4.65 -10.65 1.38
N GLY A 391 5.03 -10.87 0.13
CA GLY A 391 4.09 -10.99 -0.99
C GLY A 391 3.02 -12.06 -0.79
N GLY A 392 2.06 -12.16 -1.71
CA GLY A 392 0.91 -13.09 -1.60
C GLY A 392 1.26 -14.57 -1.34
N GLY A 393 2.51 -15.00 -1.54
CA GLY A 393 3.01 -16.32 -1.11
C GLY A 393 3.12 -16.50 0.41
N GLY A 394 3.47 -15.45 1.16
CA GLY A 394 3.61 -15.50 2.62
C GLY A 394 2.27 -15.77 3.32
N ARG A 395 1.19 -15.12 2.87
CA ARG A 395 -0.16 -15.37 3.41
C ARG A 395 -0.67 -16.78 3.14
N LEU A 396 -0.32 -17.37 1.99
CA LEU A 396 -0.64 -18.77 1.69
C LEU A 396 0.12 -19.72 2.63
N ALA A 397 1.39 -19.44 2.90
CA ALA A 397 2.18 -20.22 3.86
C ALA A 397 1.55 -20.17 5.27
N VAL A 398 1.12 -18.99 5.71
CA VAL A 398 0.40 -18.81 6.98
C VAL A 398 -0.90 -19.63 7.01
N LEU A 399 -1.71 -19.59 5.95
CA LEU A 399 -2.95 -20.38 5.88
C LEU A 399 -2.71 -21.90 5.93
N ARG A 400 -1.66 -22.37 5.25
CA ARG A 400 -1.30 -23.79 5.28
C ARG A 400 -0.90 -24.23 6.69
N LEU A 401 -0.06 -23.44 7.36
CA LEU A 401 0.34 -23.69 8.74
C LEU A 401 -0.88 -23.70 9.69
N LEU A 402 -1.80 -22.76 9.55
CA LEU A 402 -3.02 -22.72 10.35
C LEU A 402 -3.89 -23.95 10.16
N ARG A 403 -4.02 -24.42 8.91
CA ARG A 403 -4.79 -25.63 8.60
C ARG A 403 -4.14 -26.88 9.20
N GLU A 404 -2.81 -26.99 9.15
CA GLU A 404 -2.06 -28.07 9.83
C GLU A 404 -2.30 -28.07 11.34
N ARG A 405 -2.56 -26.90 11.92
CA ARG A 405 -2.88 -26.71 13.35
C ARG A 405 -4.37 -26.76 13.67
N GLY A 406 -5.23 -27.13 12.70
CA GLY A 406 -6.66 -27.40 12.93
C GLY A 406 -7.62 -26.26 12.57
N LEU A 407 -7.17 -25.18 11.91
CA LEU A 407 -8.08 -24.17 11.37
C LEU A 407 -8.87 -24.73 10.18
N GLU A 408 -10.19 -24.75 10.31
CA GLU A 408 -11.10 -25.00 9.19
C GLU A 408 -11.40 -23.70 8.44
N VAL A 409 -11.24 -23.73 7.12
CA VAL A 409 -11.63 -22.62 6.24
C VAL A 409 -13.08 -22.84 5.83
N ARG A 410 -13.95 -21.87 6.10
CA ARG A 410 -15.37 -21.93 5.71
C ARG A 410 -15.66 -21.04 4.52
N VAL A 411 -16.79 -21.26 3.85
CA VAL A 411 -17.26 -20.41 2.74
C VAL A 411 -17.39 -18.94 3.18
N ALA A 412 -17.90 -18.70 4.39
CA ALA A 412 -18.03 -17.36 4.97
C ALA A 412 -16.68 -16.63 5.07
N ASP A 413 -15.59 -17.36 5.32
CA ASP A 413 -14.25 -16.78 5.43
C ASP A 413 -13.73 -16.33 4.05
N VAL A 414 -13.95 -17.14 3.01
CA VAL A 414 -13.65 -16.77 1.61
C VAL A 414 -14.44 -15.54 1.19
N LEU A 415 -15.74 -15.50 1.51
CA LEU A 415 -16.60 -14.35 1.28
C LEU A 415 -16.11 -13.09 1.99
N HIS A 416 -15.70 -13.22 3.25
CA HIS A 416 -15.21 -12.10 4.05
C HIS A 416 -13.97 -11.48 3.41
N VAL A 417 -13.02 -12.31 2.97
CA VAL A 417 -11.81 -11.86 2.27
C VAL A 417 -12.17 -11.09 1.00
N ILE A 418 -13.01 -11.67 0.14
CA ILE A 418 -13.32 -11.06 -1.16
C ILE A 418 -14.13 -9.77 -1.04
N ARG A 419 -15.03 -9.67 -0.04
CA ARG A 419 -15.79 -8.43 0.23
C ARG A 419 -14.88 -7.25 0.58
N ARG A 420 -13.73 -7.53 1.16
CA ARG A 420 -12.78 -6.56 1.69
C ARG A 420 -11.71 -6.13 0.70
N LEU A 421 -11.40 -6.92 -0.32
CA LEU A 421 -10.44 -6.53 -1.35
C LEU A 421 -10.78 -5.13 -1.91
N PRO A 422 -9.83 -4.19 -2.03
CA PRO A 422 -10.12 -2.89 -2.65
C PRO A 422 -10.58 -3.07 -4.11
N PRO A 423 -11.36 -2.11 -4.67
CA PRO A 423 -11.68 -2.11 -6.09
C PRO A 423 -10.40 -2.05 -6.95
N ALA A 424 -10.45 -2.58 -8.17
CA ALA A 424 -9.27 -2.66 -9.05
C ALA A 424 -8.61 -1.28 -9.32
N ALA A 425 -9.39 -0.19 -9.28
CA ALA A 425 -8.91 1.17 -9.47
C ALA A 425 -8.05 1.73 -8.32
N GLU A 426 -8.06 1.12 -7.13
CA GLU A 426 -7.29 1.57 -5.95
C GLU A 426 -5.97 0.80 -5.76
N GLN A 427 -5.63 -0.12 -6.67
CA GLN A 427 -4.37 -0.87 -6.61
C GLN A 427 -3.21 0.01 -7.10
N ARG A 428 -2.45 0.56 -6.15
CA ARG A 428 -1.30 1.44 -6.43
C ARG A 428 -0.20 0.66 -7.16
N PRO A 429 0.34 1.16 -8.29
CA PRO A 429 1.56 0.61 -8.88
C PRO A 429 2.75 0.92 -7.95
N PRO A 430 3.68 -0.02 -7.71
CA PRO A 430 4.94 0.31 -7.05
C PRO A 430 5.66 1.48 -7.69
N ALA A 431 6.37 2.23 -6.85
CA ALA A 431 7.32 3.20 -7.33
C ALA A 431 8.37 2.45 -8.15
N ALA A 432 8.66 2.92 -9.35
CA ALA A 432 9.89 2.51 -10.03
C ALA A 432 11.04 2.93 -9.10
N GLU A 433 11.65 1.96 -8.42
CA GLU A 433 12.94 2.21 -7.77
C GLU A 433 13.91 2.69 -8.87
N GLY A 434 14.61 3.78 -8.58
CA GLY A 434 15.35 4.57 -9.54
C GLY A 434 16.15 3.71 -10.51
N TYR A 435 15.92 3.92 -11.80
CA TYR A 435 16.87 3.52 -12.83
C TYR A 435 18.11 4.39 -12.64
N ASP A 436 19.11 3.89 -11.91
CA ASP A 436 20.45 4.44 -11.99
C ASP A 436 20.98 4.14 -13.41
N GLU A 437 20.80 5.10 -14.32
CA GLU A 437 21.51 5.13 -15.60
C GLU A 437 23.00 5.40 -15.30
N GLU A 438 23.76 4.36 -14.98
CA GLU A 438 25.21 4.41 -15.17
C GLU A 438 25.49 4.50 -16.67
N GLU A 439 25.80 5.71 -17.11
CA GLU A 439 26.26 6.09 -18.43
C GLU A 439 27.50 5.28 -18.83
N LYS A 440 27.30 4.09 -19.41
CA LYS A 440 28.38 3.30 -20.04
C LYS A 440 28.45 3.62 -21.52
N THR A 441 29.48 4.39 -21.84
CA THR A 441 29.93 4.72 -23.19
C THR A 441 30.38 3.47 -23.97
N ASP A 442 30.25 3.59 -25.29
CA ASP A 442 30.24 2.58 -26.36
C ASP A 442 31.35 1.50 -26.41
N GLY A 443 30.96 0.34 -26.96
CA GLY A 443 31.85 -0.61 -27.66
C GLY A 443 31.07 -1.78 -28.31
N PRO A 444 31.28 -2.12 -29.60
CA PRO A 444 30.42 -3.06 -30.32
C PRO A 444 30.92 -4.51 -30.18
N GLY A 445 29.99 -5.45 -30.03
CA GLY A 445 30.26 -6.89 -30.07
C GLY A 445 28.98 -7.69 -30.29
N GLN A 446 28.83 -8.21 -31.51
CA GLN A 446 27.76 -9.10 -31.93
C GLN A 446 27.87 -10.49 -31.28
N GLU A 447 26.77 -11.25 -31.40
CA GLU A 447 26.64 -12.71 -31.29
C GLU A 447 26.35 -13.30 -29.90
N ALA A 448 25.07 -13.55 -29.63
CA ALA A 448 24.54 -14.87 -29.26
C ALA A 448 23.00 -14.78 -29.10
N ALA A 449 22.29 -15.09 -30.17
CA ALA A 449 20.92 -15.60 -30.07
C ALA A 449 21.02 -17.10 -29.85
N GLU A 450 20.28 -17.61 -28.86
CA GLU A 450 19.70 -18.97 -28.73
C GLU A 450 19.80 -19.49 -27.29
N GLN A 451 18.67 -20.06 -26.84
CA GLN A 451 18.44 -20.79 -25.59
C GLN A 451 18.12 -19.95 -24.35
N GLU A 452 16.84 -19.58 -24.22
CA GLU A 452 16.15 -19.58 -22.92
C GLU A 452 14.63 -19.76 -23.18
N GLN A 453 14.26 -21.00 -23.50
CA GLN A 453 12.89 -21.50 -23.35
C GLN A 453 12.91 -22.43 -22.13
N GLY A 454 12.58 -21.87 -20.98
CA GLY A 454 12.53 -22.58 -19.70
C GLY A 454 12.59 -21.52 -18.60
N GLU A 455 11.67 -21.57 -17.64
CA GLU A 455 11.61 -20.69 -16.45
C GLU A 455 10.86 -19.34 -16.56
N ALA A 456 10.10 -19.09 -17.64
CA ALA A 456 9.14 -17.95 -17.70
C ALA A 456 7.83 -18.19 -16.91
N GLY A 457 7.86 -19.01 -15.86
CA GLY A 457 6.68 -19.50 -15.13
C GLY A 457 6.43 -18.87 -13.76
N GLU A 458 7.47 -18.39 -13.08
CA GLU A 458 7.37 -17.98 -11.65
C GLU A 458 7.36 -16.46 -11.43
N ASP A 459 7.82 -15.66 -12.39
CA ASP A 459 7.92 -14.19 -12.26
C ASP A 459 6.64 -13.41 -12.59
N ARG A 460 5.53 -14.08 -12.92
CA ARG A 460 4.25 -13.41 -13.22
C ARG A 460 3.60 -12.74 -12.00
N GLU A 461 4.05 -13.05 -10.78
CA GLU A 461 3.37 -12.66 -9.55
C GLU A 461 3.96 -11.44 -8.82
N ALA A 462 5.05 -10.85 -9.30
CA ALA A 462 5.87 -9.91 -8.52
C ALA A 462 5.22 -8.56 -8.15
N TRP A 463 4.05 -8.18 -8.71
CA TRP A 463 3.33 -6.95 -8.26
C TRP A 463 1.85 -7.24 -8.02
N ARG A 464 1.56 -8.24 -7.18
CA ARG A 464 0.28 -8.25 -6.48
C ARG A 464 0.40 -7.21 -5.38
N CYS A 465 -0.40 -6.15 -5.44
CA CYS A 465 -0.54 -5.17 -4.36
C CYS A 465 -0.38 -5.89 -3.02
N CYS A 466 0.68 -5.60 -2.26
CA CYS A 466 1.08 -6.38 -1.08
C CYS A 466 0.02 -6.34 0.06
N ARG A 467 -1.12 -5.68 -0.19
CA ARG A 467 -2.31 -5.63 0.66
C ARG A 467 -3.39 -6.64 0.27
N CYS A 468 -3.39 -7.19 -0.96
CA CYS A 468 -4.39 -8.15 -1.43
C CYS A 468 -3.92 -9.62 -1.38
N TRP A 469 -4.88 -10.52 -1.31
CA TRP A 469 -4.64 -11.96 -1.38
C TRP A 469 -4.23 -12.37 -2.79
N SER A 470 -3.26 -13.29 -2.90
CA SER A 470 -2.89 -13.90 -4.17
C SER A 470 -4.05 -14.71 -4.74
N GLU A 471 -4.16 -14.74 -6.08
CA GLU A 471 -5.13 -15.61 -6.74
C GLU A 471 -4.89 -17.08 -6.38
N THR A 472 -3.62 -17.47 -6.19
CA THR A 472 -3.25 -18.81 -5.70
C THR A 472 -3.77 -19.08 -4.30
N ALA A 473 -3.71 -18.11 -3.38
CA ALA A 473 -4.26 -18.27 -2.05
C ALA A 473 -5.79 -18.33 -2.07
N LEU A 474 -6.45 -17.48 -2.86
CA LEU A 474 -7.90 -17.55 -3.05
C LEU A 474 -8.32 -18.88 -3.66
N LEU A 475 -7.62 -19.36 -4.69
CA LEU A 475 -7.85 -20.67 -5.30
C LEU A 475 -7.71 -21.79 -4.28
N TRP A 476 -6.60 -21.82 -3.53
CA TRP A 476 -6.40 -22.79 -2.47
C TRP A 476 -7.52 -22.74 -1.42
N MET A 477 -7.91 -21.53 -0.96
CA MET A 477 -9.02 -21.37 -0.03
C MET A 477 -10.33 -21.91 -0.61
N THR A 478 -10.62 -21.63 -1.88
CA THR A 478 -11.81 -22.17 -2.55
C THR A 478 -11.78 -23.68 -2.70
N GLU A 479 -10.61 -24.30 -2.80
CA GLU A 479 -10.46 -25.76 -2.91
C GLU A 479 -10.62 -26.45 -1.55
N VAL A 480 -10.15 -25.84 -0.46
CA VAL A 480 -10.17 -26.44 0.88
C VAL A 480 -11.39 -26.05 1.71
N ALA A 481 -12.13 -25.02 1.31
CA ALA A 481 -13.26 -24.53 2.08
C ALA A 481 -14.35 -25.60 2.26
N VAL A 482 -14.77 -25.82 3.49
CA VAL A 482 -15.83 -26.77 3.86
C VAL A 482 -17.17 -26.02 3.91
N GLY A 483 -18.25 -26.67 3.46
CA GLY A 483 -19.63 -26.19 3.64
C GLY A 483 -20.12 -26.53 5.05
N GLU A 484 -21.01 -25.74 5.63
CA GLU A 484 -21.64 -26.09 6.91
C GLU A 484 -22.39 -27.43 6.74
N ASP A 485 -22.32 -28.33 7.74
CA ASP A 485 -22.89 -29.69 7.68
C ASP A 485 -24.35 -29.65 7.19
N GLU A 486 -24.61 -30.25 6.02
CA GLU A 486 -25.75 -29.88 5.16
C GLU A 486 -27.09 -30.50 5.59
N GLU A 487 -28.06 -29.64 5.96
CA GLU A 487 -29.48 -29.84 5.63
C GLU A 487 -29.78 -29.22 4.24
N GLU A 488 -30.80 -29.73 3.53
CA GLU A 488 -31.11 -29.32 2.14
C GLU A 488 -31.42 -27.81 1.99
N GLU A 489 -31.90 -27.17 3.07
CA GLU A 489 -32.22 -25.74 3.12
C GLU A 489 -30.96 -24.85 3.13
N ASP A 490 -29.85 -25.34 3.68
CA ASP A 490 -28.57 -24.63 3.74
C ASP A 490 -27.78 -24.71 2.42
N ALA A 491 -28.00 -25.75 1.61
CA ALA A 491 -27.29 -25.94 0.34
C ALA A 491 -27.60 -24.85 -0.69
N GLU A 492 -28.81 -24.30 -0.72
CA GLU A 492 -29.15 -23.16 -1.59
C GLU A 492 -28.50 -21.86 -1.11
N ALA A 493 -28.47 -21.63 0.21
CA ALA A 493 -27.78 -20.49 0.81
C ALA A 493 -26.26 -20.54 0.52
N VAL A 494 -25.63 -21.71 0.64
CA VAL A 494 -24.22 -21.93 0.31
C VAL A 494 -23.94 -21.68 -1.19
N ARG A 495 -24.82 -22.11 -2.09
CA ARG A 495 -24.71 -21.77 -3.52
C ARG A 495 -24.84 -20.27 -3.78
N GLY A 496 -25.72 -19.59 -3.04
CA GLY A 496 -25.87 -18.13 -3.07
C GLY A 496 -24.58 -17.42 -2.64
N GLN A 497 -23.94 -17.89 -1.56
CA GLN A 497 -22.66 -17.42 -1.09
C GLN A 497 -21.57 -17.57 -2.16
N TRP A 498 -21.41 -18.76 -2.75
CA TRP A 498 -20.43 -18.97 -3.84
C TRP A 498 -20.71 -18.12 -5.08
N SER A 499 -21.98 -17.83 -5.37
CA SER A 499 -22.35 -16.94 -6.47
C SER A 499 -21.95 -15.49 -6.20
N GLU A 500 -22.02 -15.03 -4.94
CA GLU A 500 -21.49 -13.72 -4.54
C GLU A 500 -19.95 -13.69 -4.60
N VAL A 501 -19.28 -14.74 -4.12
CA VAL A 501 -17.81 -14.91 -4.25
C VAL A 501 -17.40 -14.78 -5.73
N PHE A 502 -18.09 -15.52 -6.61
CA PHE A 502 -17.88 -15.48 -8.05
C PHE A 502 -18.04 -14.08 -8.63
N GLY A 503 -19.18 -13.42 -8.36
CA GLY A 503 -19.45 -12.09 -8.90
C GLY A 503 -18.38 -11.07 -8.51
N ARG A 504 -17.92 -11.08 -7.26
CA ARG A 504 -16.89 -10.15 -6.79
C ARG A 504 -15.49 -10.49 -7.28
N ALA A 505 -15.16 -11.78 -7.41
CA ALA A 505 -13.89 -12.23 -7.95
C ALA A 505 -13.78 -11.88 -9.45
N ALA A 506 -14.83 -12.17 -10.22
CA ALA A 506 -14.92 -11.85 -11.64
C ALA A 506 -14.84 -10.35 -11.91
N ALA A 507 -15.57 -9.53 -11.13
CA ALA A 507 -15.52 -8.07 -11.26
C ALA A 507 -14.14 -7.47 -10.95
N ARG A 508 -13.31 -8.18 -10.19
CA ARG A 508 -11.91 -7.80 -9.90
C ARG A 508 -10.90 -8.35 -10.91
N GLY A 509 -11.36 -9.07 -11.93
CA GLY A 509 -10.48 -9.69 -12.92
C GLY A 509 -9.76 -10.93 -12.39
N ALA A 510 -10.45 -11.77 -11.61
CA ALA A 510 -9.94 -13.10 -11.31
C ALA A 510 -9.71 -13.90 -12.60
N GLY A 511 -8.60 -14.65 -12.64
CA GLY A 511 -8.28 -15.53 -13.74
C GLY A 511 -9.28 -16.69 -13.91
N LEU A 512 -9.28 -17.25 -15.11
CA LEU A 512 -10.11 -18.40 -15.48
C LEU A 512 -10.00 -19.61 -14.51
N PRO A 513 -8.83 -19.98 -13.97
CA PRO A 513 -8.72 -21.09 -13.02
C PRO A 513 -9.60 -20.89 -11.77
N LEU A 514 -9.54 -19.71 -11.14
CA LEU A 514 -10.35 -19.39 -9.97
C LEU A 514 -11.84 -19.35 -10.30
N LEU A 515 -12.22 -18.75 -11.43
CA LEU A 515 -13.63 -18.71 -11.86
C LEU A 515 -14.20 -20.12 -12.11
N ARG A 516 -13.41 -21.04 -12.67
CA ARG A 516 -13.79 -22.44 -12.87
C ARG A 516 -13.90 -23.20 -11.56
N ALA A 517 -12.97 -22.98 -10.62
CA ALA A 517 -13.04 -23.58 -9.28
C ALA A 517 -14.32 -23.15 -8.54
N LEU A 518 -14.66 -21.86 -8.57
CA LEU A 518 -15.90 -21.34 -8.00
C LEU A 518 -17.14 -21.91 -8.68
N ARG A 519 -17.10 -22.06 -10.01
CA ARG A 519 -18.17 -22.72 -10.77
C ARG A 519 -18.37 -24.18 -10.36
N ALA A 520 -17.28 -24.92 -10.10
CA ALA A 520 -17.32 -26.30 -9.61
C ALA A 520 -17.93 -26.41 -8.21
N ARG A 521 -17.83 -25.35 -7.39
CA ARG A 521 -18.52 -25.21 -6.08
C ARG A 521 -20.00 -24.82 -6.20
N GLY A 522 -20.56 -24.77 -7.42
CA GLY A 522 -21.98 -24.49 -7.65
C GLY A 522 -22.32 -23.01 -7.85
N ALA A 523 -21.34 -22.12 -7.94
CA ALA A 523 -21.59 -20.70 -8.21
C ALA A 523 -22.34 -20.47 -9.53
N ALA A 524 -23.23 -19.48 -9.53
CA ALA A 524 -23.84 -18.94 -10.73
C ALA A 524 -22.84 -18.07 -11.51
N VAL A 525 -22.75 -18.28 -12.83
CA VAL A 525 -21.90 -17.48 -13.71
C VAL A 525 -22.61 -16.17 -14.01
N GLY A 526 -22.05 -15.05 -13.56
CA GLY A 526 -22.55 -13.70 -13.85
C GLY A 526 -21.76 -13.03 -14.98
N LEU A 527 -22.34 -12.93 -16.18
CA LEU A 527 -21.65 -12.32 -17.34
C LEU A 527 -21.29 -10.84 -17.11
N GLY A 528 -22.16 -10.07 -16.46
CA GLY A 528 -21.89 -8.66 -16.14
C GLY A 528 -20.68 -8.48 -15.23
N ALA A 529 -20.50 -9.37 -14.26
CA ALA A 529 -19.34 -9.35 -13.37
C ALA A 529 -18.04 -9.73 -14.11
N VAL A 530 -18.09 -10.73 -15.00
CA VAL A 530 -16.93 -11.10 -15.84
C VAL A 530 -16.57 -9.96 -16.80
N ALA A 531 -17.57 -9.25 -17.34
CA ALA A 531 -17.32 -8.09 -18.19
C ALA A 531 -16.67 -6.92 -17.44
N GLU A 532 -16.92 -6.78 -16.14
CA GLU A 532 -16.43 -5.65 -15.34
C GLU A 532 -14.90 -5.69 -15.20
N GLY A 533 -14.30 -6.84 -14.89
CA GLY A 533 -12.85 -6.95 -14.67
C GLY A 533 -12.12 -8.06 -15.45
N GLY A 534 -12.85 -8.99 -16.06
CA GLY A 534 -12.30 -10.18 -16.71
C GLY A 534 -11.67 -9.93 -18.08
N SER A 535 -11.06 -11.00 -18.61
CA SER A 535 -10.49 -11.06 -19.95
C SER A 535 -11.54 -11.42 -21.01
N GLU A 536 -11.21 -11.27 -22.29
CA GLU A 536 -12.09 -11.71 -23.39
C GLU A 536 -12.28 -13.23 -23.38
N GLU A 537 -11.23 -13.98 -23.04
CA GLU A 537 -11.33 -15.44 -22.89
C GLU A 537 -12.27 -15.83 -21.73
N ALA A 538 -12.25 -15.07 -20.63
CA ALA A 538 -13.18 -15.27 -19.53
C ALA A 538 -14.63 -14.98 -19.94
N LEU A 539 -14.85 -13.94 -20.76
CA LEU A 539 -16.17 -13.63 -21.33
C LEU A 539 -16.69 -14.73 -22.24
N GLU A 540 -15.83 -15.28 -23.10
CA GLU A 540 -16.18 -16.37 -24.00
C GLU A 540 -16.56 -17.64 -23.25
N TRP A 541 -15.75 -18.01 -22.24
CA TRP A 541 -16.06 -19.13 -21.35
C TRP A 541 -17.39 -18.90 -20.61
N ALA A 542 -17.59 -17.71 -20.04
CA ALA A 542 -18.81 -17.40 -19.29
C ALA A 542 -20.06 -17.44 -20.18
N ALA A 543 -19.98 -16.96 -21.42
CA ALA A 543 -21.07 -17.04 -22.38
C ALA A 543 -21.37 -18.49 -22.77
N ALA A 544 -20.35 -19.31 -23.05
CA ALA A 544 -20.52 -20.72 -23.37
C ALA A 544 -21.19 -21.50 -22.21
N GLU A 545 -20.81 -21.23 -20.96
CA GLU A 545 -21.46 -21.81 -19.77
C GLU A 545 -22.95 -21.44 -19.66
N LEU A 546 -23.29 -20.18 -19.96
CA LEU A 546 -24.67 -19.70 -19.93
C LEU A 546 -25.52 -20.26 -21.08
N GLU A 547 -24.93 -20.41 -22.26
CA GLU A 547 -25.55 -21.07 -23.42
C GLU A 547 -25.80 -22.56 -23.15
N ALA A 548 -24.82 -23.27 -22.57
CA ALA A 548 -24.96 -24.69 -22.23
C ALA A 548 -26.09 -24.95 -21.23
N LYS A 549 -26.26 -24.09 -20.22
CA LYS A 549 -27.41 -24.17 -19.29
C LYS A 549 -28.75 -23.90 -19.96
N ARG A 550 -28.79 -22.96 -20.92
CA ARG A 550 -30.01 -22.57 -21.65
C ARG A 550 -30.32 -23.46 -22.84
N GLY A 551 -29.42 -24.35 -23.26
CA GLY A 551 -29.71 -25.37 -24.28
C GLY A 551 -30.91 -26.27 -23.97
N ALA A 552 -31.41 -26.26 -22.73
CA ALA A 552 -32.66 -26.91 -22.30
C ALA A 552 -33.92 -26.02 -22.39
N SER A 553 -33.79 -24.70 -22.59
CA SER A 553 -34.87 -23.70 -22.61
C SER A 553 -34.60 -22.63 -23.68
N SER A 554 -35.37 -22.65 -24.76
CA SER A 554 -35.11 -21.95 -26.05
C SER A 554 -34.95 -20.41 -26.00
N GLY A 555 -33.79 -19.90 -25.62
CA GLY A 555 -33.42 -18.49 -25.74
C GLY A 555 -31.92 -18.24 -25.51
N GLY A 556 -31.29 -17.39 -26.32
CA GLY A 556 -29.85 -17.06 -26.23
C GLY A 556 -29.44 -16.38 -24.93
N VAL A 557 -28.15 -16.01 -24.81
CA VAL A 557 -27.63 -15.26 -23.65
C VAL A 557 -28.40 -13.96 -23.46
N GLN A 558 -28.81 -13.67 -22.23
CA GLN A 558 -29.56 -12.46 -21.90
C GLN A 558 -28.64 -11.23 -21.95
N ALA A 559 -29.14 -10.13 -22.50
CA ALA A 559 -28.45 -8.84 -22.47
C ALA A 559 -28.25 -8.36 -21.03
N LEU A 560 -27.18 -7.60 -20.79
CA LEU A 560 -26.86 -7.02 -19.49
C LEU A 560 -27.94 -6.01 -19.08
N SER A 561 -28.17 -5.90 -17.77
CA SER A 561 -28.96 -4.81 -17.21
C SER A 561 -28.25 -3.46 -17.38
N PRO A 562 -28.98 -2.32 -17.39
CA PRO A 562 -28.37 -0.99 -17.43
C PRO A 562 -27.37 -0.74 -16.28
N ALA A 563 -27.63 -1.29 -15.10
CA ALA A 563 -26.74 -1.20 -13.95
C ALA A 563 -25.42 -1.96 -14.17
N GLU A 564 -25.48 -3.18 -14.74
CA GLU A 564 -24.28 -3.94 -15.10
C GLU A 564 -23.46 -3.23 -16.18
N ALA A 565 -24.12 -2.73 -17.23
CA ALA A 565 -23.43 -1.98 -18.29
C ALA A 565 -22.74 -0.71 -17.75
N THR A 566 -23.36 -0.02 -16.79
CA THR A 566 -22.78 1.15 -16.12
C THR A 566 -21.55 0.77 -15.29
N ARG A 567 -21.57 -0.38 -14.59
CA ARG A 567 -20.39 -0.86 -13.85
C ARG A 567 -19.23 -1.20 -14.77
N VAL A 568 -19.48 -1.88 -15.90
CA VAL A 568 -18.44 -2.20 -16.89
C VAL A 568 -17.82 -0.92 -17.46
N LEU A 569 -18.65 0.09 -17.74
CA LEU A 569 -18.18 1.40 -18.20
C LEU A 569 -17.34 2.11 -17.13
N ALA A 570 -17.80 2.13 -15.88
CA ALA A 570 -17.09 2.75 -14.76
C ALA A 570 -15.76 2.04 -14.43
N ALA A 571 -15.71 0.72 -14.59
CA ALA A 571 -14.48 -0.05 -14.44
C ALA A 571 -13.44 0.29 -15.53
N GLY A 572 -13.91 0.72 -16.70
CA GLY A 572 -13.05 1.09 -17.83
C GLY A 572 -12.65 -0.09 -18.71
N ASN A 573 -13.37 -1.21 -18.69
CA ASN A 573 -13.09 -2.38 -19.53
C ASN A 573 -13.62 -2.18 -20.97
N ALA A 574 -12.92 -1.37 -21.75
CA ALA A 574 -13.33 -1.03 -23.12
C ALA A 574 -13.37 -2.27 -24.04
N ALA A 575 -12.45 -3.23 -23.88
CA ALA A 575 -12.49 -4.48 -24.64
C ALA A 575 -13.76 -5.30 -24.37
N ALA A 576 -14.16 -5.43 -23.10
CA ALA A 576 -15.42 -6.10 -22.75
C ALA A 576 -16.62 -5.38 -23.36
N LEU A 577 -16.64 -4.04 -23.37
CA LEU A 577 -17.71 -3.27 -24.01
C LEU A 577 -17.78 -3.50 -25.52
N VAL A 578 -16.63 -3.56 -26.20
CA VAL A 578 -16.56 -3.87 -27.65
C VAL A 578 -17.08 -5.29 -27.90
N TRP A 579 -16.65 -6.26 -27.10
CA TRP A 579 -17.10 -7.65 -27.19
C TRP A 579 -18.62 -7.78 -26.98
N LEU A 580 -19.15 -7.13 -25.94
CA LEU A 580 -20.59 -7.13 -25.63
C LEU A 580 -21.42 -6.45 -26.72
N ARG A 581 -20.93 -5.35 -27.28
CA ARG A 581 -21.56 -4.65 -28.41
C ARG A 581 -21.60 -5.54 -29.65
N GLY A 582 -20.50 -6.23 -29.95
CA GLY A 582 -20.42 -7.15 -31.09
C GLY A 582 -21.41 -8.31 -31.03
N ARG A 583 -21.82 -8.72 -29.82
CA ARG A 583 -22.83 -9.77 -29.60
C ARG A 583 -24.25 -9.25 -29.33
N GLY A 584 -24.48 -7.93 -29.39
CA GLY A 584 -25.78 -7.34 -29.08
C GLY A 584 -26.25 -7.55 -27.63
N LEU A 585 -25.30 -7.70 -26.70
CA LEU A 585 -25.57 -7.98 -25.28
C LEU A 585 -25.59 -6.71 -24.41
N LEU A 586 -25.40 -5.54 -24.99
CA LEU A 586 -25.56 -4.27 -24.29
C LEU A 586 -27.03 -3.82 -24.33
N PRO A 587 -27.56 -3.26 -23.22
CA PRO A 587 -28.86 -2.62 -23.25
C PRO A 587 -28.84 -1.39 -24.16
N PRO A 588 -29.99 -0.95 -24.70
CA PRO A 588 -30.08 0.33 -25.39
C PRO A 588 -29.63 1.43 -24.41
N LEU A 589 -28.62 2.21 -24.81
CA LEU A 589 -28.18 3.38 -24.05
C LEU A 589 -29.33 4.41 -24.04
N PRO A 590 -29.63 5.06 -22.90
CA PRO A 590 -30.63 6.12 -22.83
C PRO A 590 -30.27 7.33 -23.70
#